data_AF-A0A921IPM7-F1
#
_entry.id   AF-A0A921IPM7-F1
#
_cell.length_a   1.000
_cell.length_b   1.000
_cell.length_c   1.000
_cell.angle_alpha   90.00
_cell.angle_beta   90.00
_cell.angle_gamma   90.00
#
_symmetry.space_group_name_H-M   'P 1'
#
loop_
_entity.id
_entity.type
_entity.pdbx_description
1 polymer ?
#
loop_
_entity_poly.entity_id
_entity_poly.type
_entity_poly.pdbx_seq_one_letter_code
_entity_poly.pdbx_strand_id
1 'polypeptide(L)'
;MCCKLSAIVAVSDDWGIGYDGDMIVSNKADMRRFVELTTGHTVIMGRRTLDSFPGGRPLKNRRNIVLTRDASFEREGVEVVHSVDEALDAIADEDEAWVIGGEEVYRQLLPFCMVAEVTRTHCLRLADTHFPNLDEDDAWEVAAESEPALIGADEEDHGIEYRFVTYRRPAAADEEEDAGSASDGQQATESPKRPQIRTMILYRSKHHGNTKKIVDALAKAFPGEIDTLDVAAVDKKNPKVDLSPYHLIGIASGIYMGEIDKDLARVMQASVGTGDFVFSLLTYGGASKWYGKDIDGICRATHANFLAGHGCPGFDTWGPFKLTGGMNKGRPNDEDIADMIAWYDNLVQGYGDPLINEYEKRRRRAAWEAEHPDPTMMDKLKNTGRHLFGRKKKQ
;
A
#
# COMPACT_ATOMS: atom_id res chain seq x y z
N MET A 1 4.74 -11.55 15.59
CA MET A 1 3.54 -12.40 15.48
C MET A 1 3.99 -13.85 15.46
N CYS A 2 3.28 -14.76 16.15
CA CYS A 2 3.54 -16.19 16.06
C CYS A 2 2.81 -16.84 14.87
N CYS A 3 1.74 -16.21 14.38
CA CYS A 3 0.93 -16.69 13.27
C CYS A 3 1.62 -16.53 11.90
N LYS A 4 1.62 -17.61 11.12
CA LYS A 4 1.96 -17.58 9.70
C LYS A 4 0.77 -17.05 8.90
N LEU A 5 0.87 -15.83 8.39
CA LEU A 5 -0.14 -15.27 7.49
C LEU A 5 0.20 -15.59 6.03
N SER A 6 -0.75 -16.17 5.30
CA SER A 6 -0.60 -16.52 3.87
C SER A 6 -1.72 -15.89 3.04
N ALA A 7 -1.44 -15.50 1.79
CA ALA A 7 -2.47 -15.14 0.82
C ALA A 7 -2.79 -16.33 -0.08
N ILE A 8 -4.04 -16.43 -0.56
CA ILE A 8 -4.42 -17.39 -1.59
C ILE A 8 -5.35 -16.74 -2.62
N VAL A 9 -5.00 -16.80 -3.90
CA VAL A 9 -5.67 -16.01 -4.95
C VAL A 9 -5.59 -16.68 -6.32
N ALA A 10 -6.61 -16.52 -7.16
CA ALA A 10 -6.56 -16.86 -8.58
C ALA A 10 -6.49 -15.59 -9.42
N VAL A 11 -5.55 -15.52 -10.37
CA VAL A 11 -5.25 -14.32 -11.17
C VAL A 11 -5.22 -14.63 -12.67
N SER A 12 -5.65 -13.68 -13.49
CA SER A 12 -5.43 -13.66 -14.95
C SER A 12 -4.02 -13.17 -15.31
N ASP A 13 -3.66 -13.16 -16.61
CA ASP A 13 -2.33 -12.72 -17.08
C ASP A 13 -2.02 -11.26 -16.71
N ASP A 14 -3.05 -10.42 -16.58
CA ASP A 14 -3.00 -9.03 -16.15
C ASP A 14 -3.30 -8.82 -14.65
N TRP A 15 -3.23 -9.89 -13.86
CA TRP A 15 -3.45 -9.88 -12.41
C TRP A 15 -4.88 -9.48 -11.98
N GLY A 16 -5.85 -9.59 -12.89
CA GLY A 16 -7.27 -9.48 -12.60
C GLY A 16 -7.78 -10.66 -11.77
N ILE A 17 -8.66 -10.38 -10.80
CA ILE A 17 -9.21 -11.39 -9.88
C ILE A 17 -10.73 -11.44 -9.83
N GLY A 18 -11.41 -10.38 -10.29
CA GLY A 18 -12.86 -10.36 -10.34
C GLY A 18 -13.43 -9.27 -11.22
N TYR A 19 -14.69 -9.46 -11.59
CA TYR A 19 -15.49 -8.51 -12.34
C TYR A 19 -16.95 -8.58 -11.88
N ASP A 20 -17.52 -7.44 -11.48
CA ASP A 20 -18.92 -7.32 -11.01
C ASP A 20 -19.29 -8.30 -9.86
N GLY A 21 -18.31 -8.65 -9.03
CA GLY A 21 -18.47 -9.56 -7.89
C GLY A 21 -18.26 -11.03 -8.20
N ASP A 22 -18.08 -11.41 -9.47
CA ASP A 22 -17.80 -12.78 -9.90
C ASP A 22 -16.29 -13.00 -10.15
N MET A 23 -15.87 -14.28 -10.11
CA MET A 23 -14.51 -14.66 -10.47
C MET A 23 -14.28 -14.56 -11.99
N ILE A 24 -13.06 -14.25 -12.41
CA ILE A 24 -12.69 -14.12 -13.83
C ILE A 24 -12.76 -15.47 -14.57
N VAL A 25 -12.34 -16.54 -13.91
CA VAL A 25 -12.34 -17.92 -14.42
C VAL A 25 -12.85 -18.88 -13.34
N SER A 26 -13.75 -19.77 -13.73
CA SER A 26 -14.22 -20.88 -12.92
C SER A 26 -13.30 -22.09 -13.09
N ASN A 27 -12.64 -22.50 -12.00
CA ASN A 27 -11.68 -23.60 -12.01
C ASN A 27 -11.89 -24.51 -10.78
N LYS A 28 -12.43 -25.71 -10.97
CA LYS A 28 -12.67 -26.70 -9.89
C LYS A 28 -11.37 -27.17 -9.24
N ALA A 29 -10.25 -27.18 -9.95
CA ALA A 29 -8.96 -27.54 -9.36
C ALA A 29 -8.48 -26.46 -8.38
N ASP A 30 -8.61 -25.19 -8.77
CA ASP A 30 -8.37 -24.05 -7.89
C ASP A 30 -9.28 -24.08 -6.65
N MET A 31 -10.58 -24.29 -6.84
CA MET A 31 -11.53 -24.40 -5.73
C MET A 31 -11.22 -25.55 -4.77
N ARG A 32 -10.77 -26.71 -5.29
CA ARG A 32 -10.32 -27.83 -4.44
C ARG A 32 -9.10 -27.46 -3.62
N ARG A 33 -8.11 -26.83 -4.25
CA ARG A 33 -6.88 -26.35 -3.60
C ARG A 33 -7.20 -25.31 -2.52
N PHE A 34 -8.07 -24.35 -2.82
CA PHE A 34 -8.54 -23.36 -1.86
C PHE A 34 -9.20 -24.01 -0.65
N VAL A 35 -10.09 -24.99 -0.86
CA VAL A 35 -10.72 -25.73 0.24
C VAL A 35 -9.70 -26.52 1.05
N GLU A 36 -8.77 -27.22 0.39
CA GLU A 36 -7.73 -28.02 1.03
C GLU A 36 -6.83 -27.18 1.94
N LEU A 37 -6.38 -26.01 1.47
CA LEU A 37 -5.46 -25.15 2.20
C LEU A 37 -6.12 -24.36 3.33
N THR A 38 -7.39 -23.97 3.17
CA THR A 38 -8.05 -23.05 4.11
C THR A 38 -8.95 -23.74 5.14
N THR A 39 -9.36 -24.99 4.92
CA THR A 39 -10.29 -25.68 5.84
C THR A 39 -9.63 -25.91 7.20
N GLY A 40 -10.34 -25.58 8.28
CA GLY A 40 -9.81 -25.68 9.64
C GLY A 40 -8.99 -24.48 10.11
N HIS A 41 -8.67 -23.55 9.21
CA HIS A 41 -7.92 -22.33 9.51
C HIS A 41 -8.84 -21.10 9.59
N THR A 42 -8.28 -19.98 10.04
CA THR A 42 -8.92 -18.66 9.93
C THR A 42 -8.73 -18.09 8.53
N VAL A 43 -9.80 -17.50 8.00
CA VAL A 43 -9.79 -16.78 6.72
C VAL A 43 -10.17 -15.33 6.96
N ILE A 44 -9.43 -14.41 6.35
CA ILE A 44 -9.62 -12.97 6.43
C ILE A 44 -10.06 -12.47 5.06
N MET A 45 -11.20 -11.79 5.02
CA MET A 45 -11.76 -11.26 3.78
C MET A 45 -12.39 -9.88 3.94
N GLY A 46 -12.64 -9.20 2.82
CA GLY A 46 -13.41 -7.96 2.79
C GLY A 46 -14.91 -8.24 2.75
N ARG A 47 -15.71 -7.28 3.23
CA ARG A 47 -17.19 -7.38 3.19
C ARG A 47 -17.74 -7.70 1.80
N ARG A 48 -17.21 -7.06 0.75
CA ARG A 48 -17.67 -7.30 -0.63
C ARG A 48 -17.38 -8.73 -1.12
N THR A 49 -16.26 -9.31 -0.72
CA THR A 49 -15.91 -10.71 -1.01
C THR A 49 -16.85 -11.67 -0.30
N LEU A 50 -17.20 -11.39 0.95
CA LEU A 50 -18.21 -12.16 1.64
C LEU A 50 -19.59 -12.04 0.95
N ASP A 51 -19.95 -10.85 0.47
CA ASP A 51 -21.22 -10.62 -0.23
C ASP A 51 -21.32 -11.40 -1.55
N SER A 52 -20.20 -11.66 -2.22
CA SER A 52 -20.21 -12.46 -3.46
C SER A 52 -20.30 -13.96 -3.23
N PHE A 53 -20.07 -14.45 -2.00
CA PHE A 53 -20.25 -15.86 -1.70
C PHE A 53 -21.72 -16.28 -1.87
N PRO A 54 -21.99 -17.56 -2.18
CA PRO A 54 -23.35 -18.05 -2.35
C PRO A 54 -24.28 -17.71 -1.16
N GLY A 55 -25.20 -16.76 -1.39
CA GLY A 55 -26.12 -16.25 -0.38
C GLY A 55 -25.47 -15.37 0.70
N GLY A 56 -24.29 -14.81 0.43
CA GLY A 56 -23.51 -14.00 1.38
C GLY A 56 -23.01 -14.77 2.60
N ARG A 57 -23.01 -16.12 2.53
CA ARG A 57 -22.76 -16.99 3.68
C ARG A 57 -21.26 -17.18 3.91
N PRO A 58 -20.78 -17.17 5.17
CA PRO A 58 -19.40 -17.48 5.47
C PRO A 58 -19.03 -18.91 5.08
N LEU A 59 -17.73 -19.14 4.89
CA LEU A 59 -17.20 -20.44 4.52
C LEU A 59 -17.31 -21.40 5.71
N LYS A 60 -17.93 -22.57 5.49
CA LYS A 60 -18.08 -23.59 6.54
C LYS A 60 -16.72 -24.12 7.01
N ASN A 61 -16.64 -24.59 8.25
CA ASN A 61 -15.44 -25.22 8.84
C ASN A 61 -14.20 -24.31 8.82
N ARG A 62 -14.42 -23.00 8.93
CA ARG A 62 -13.40 -21.94 9.01
C ARG A 62 -13.88 -20.88 9.98
N ARG A 63 -12.95 -20.23 10.69
CA ARG A 63 -13.23 -18.97 11.37
C ARG A 63 -13.16 -17.86 10.32
N ASN A 64 -14.26 -17.13 10.12
CA ASN A 64 -14.35 -16.14 9.05
C ASN A 64 -14.22 -14.75 9.67
N ILE A 65 -13.09 -14.08 9.44
CA ILE A 65 -12.86 -12.69 9.83
C ILE A 65 -13.18 -11.79 8.64
N VAL A 66 -14.02 -10.77 8.86
CA VAL A 66 -14.40 -9.80 7.84
C VAL A 66 -13.93 -8.41 8.22
N LEU A 67 -13.00 -7.89 7.41
CA LEU A 67 -12.51 -6.53 7.50
C LEU A 67 -13.48 -5.57 6.80
N THR A 68 -14.07 -4.66 7.57
CA THR A 68 -15.02 -3.66 7.07
C THR A 68 -14.95 -2.36 7.83
N ARG A 69 -15.12 -1.24 7.12
CA ARG A 69 -15.23 0.10 7.73
C ARG A 69 -16.62 0.39 8.28
N ASP A 70 -17.60 -0.45 7.95
CA ASP A 70 -18.97 -0.31 8.44
C ASP A 70 -19.06 -0.87 9.87
N ALA A 71 -19.02 0.02 10.86
CA ALA A 71 -19.13 -0.34 12.27
C ALA A 71 -20.50 -0.90 12.66
N SER A 72 -21.50 -0.83 11.77
CA SER A 72 -22.83 -1.42 11.98
C SER A 72 -23.00 -2.77 11.30
N PHE A 73 -21.98 -3.23 10.56
CA PHE A 73 -22.04 -4.49 9.85
C PHE A 73 -22.02 -5.66 10.82
N GLU A 74 -23.07 -6.49 10.75
CA GLU A 74 -23.15 -7.75 11.46
C GLU A 74 -23.56 -8.86 10.48
N ARG A 75 -22.93 -10.04 10.61
CA ARG A 75 -23.35 -11.23 9.89
C ARG A 75 -23.11 -12.47 10.74
N GLU A 76 -24.09 -13.36 10.78
CA GLU A 76 -24.00 -14.60 11.54
C GLU A 76 -22.83 -15.47 11.04
N GLY A 77 -22.06 -16.03 11.98
CA GLY A 77 -20.93 -16.91 11.67
C GLY A 77 -19.67 -16.18 11.19
N VAL A 78 -19.62 -14.86 11.37
CA VAL A 78 -18.50 -14.00 10.99
C VAL A 78 -18.04 -13.20 12.20
N GLU A 79 -16.73 -13.09 12.36
CA GLU A 79 -16.09 -12.14 13.25
C GLU A 79 -15.74 -10.87 12.48
N VAL A 80 -16.12 -9.71 13.00
CA VAL A 80 -15.98 -8.43 12.30
C VAL A 80 -14.84 -7.64 12.92
N VAL A 81 -13.93 -7.17 12.06
CA VAL A 81 -12.81 -6.28 12.44
C VAL A 81 -12.84 -5.02 11.58
N HIS A 82 -12.32 -3.93 12.12
CA HIS A 82 -12.45 -2.59 11.53
C HIS A 82 -11.10 -1.96 11.14
N SER A 83 -9.99 -2.65 11.40
CA SER A 83 -8.66 -2.24 11.00
C SER A 83 -7.76 -3.43 10.74
N VAL A 84 -6.62 -3.18 10.09
CA VAL A 84 -5.56 -4.17 9.89
C VAL A 84 -5.02 -4.66 11.23
N ASP A 85 -4.78 -3.74 12.18
CA ASP A 85 -4.29 -4.10 13.52
C ASP A 85 -5.26 -5.03 14.24
N GLU A 86 -6.56 -4.74 14.22
CA GLU A 86 -7.57 -5.64 14.79
C GLU A 86 -7.59 -7.02 14.10
N ALA A 87 -7.39 -7.07 12.79
CA ALA A 87 -7.32 -8.34 12.06
C ALA A 87 -6.09 -9.17 12.44
N LEU A 88 -4.94 -8.50 12.63
CA LEU A 88 -3.67 -9.12 13.03
C LEU A 88 -3.70 -9.56 14.49
N ASP A 89 -4.27 -8.75 15.39
CA ASP A 89 -4.47 -9.10 16.80
C ASP A 89 -5.41 -10.31 16.94
N ALA A 90 -6.47 -10.37 16.13
CA ALA A 90 -7.44 -11.46 16.16
C ALA A 90 -6.85 -12.83 15.82
N ILE A 91 -5.72 -12.87 15.08
CA ILE A 91 -5.03 -14.10 14.69
C ILE A 91 -3.68 -14.30 15.41
N ALA A 92 -3.32 -13.42 16.36
CA ALA A 92 -1.97 -13.39 16.94
C ALA A 92 -1.54 -14.72 17.59
N ASP A 93 -2.51 -15.45 18.16
CA ASP A 93 -2.33 -16.72 18.87
C ASP A 93 -2.60 -17.96 17.99
N GLU A 94 -2.85 -17.78 16.69
CA GLU A 94 -3.07 -18.90 15.75
C GLU A 94 -1.77 -19.34 15.09
N ASP A 95 -1.69 -20.61 14.68
CA ASP A 95 -0.53 -21.10 13.93
C ASP A 95 -0.51 -20.56 12.49
N GLU A 96 -1.68 -20.50 11.84
CA GLU A 96 -1.80 -20.12 10.42
C GLU A 96 -3.17 -19.51 10.09
N ALA A 97 -3.15 -18.42 9.33
CA ALA A 97 -4.33 -17.72 8.82
C ALA A 97 -4.17 -17.35 7.34
N TRP A 98 -5.30 -17.18 6.65
CA TRP A 98 -5.34 -16.97 5.20
C TRP A 98 -6.06 -15.68 4.81
N VAL A 99 -5.37 -14.82 4.06
CA VAL A 99 -6.00 -13.68 3.37
C VAL A 99 -6.59 -14.19 2.05
N ILE A 100 -7.91 -14.05 1.91
CA ILE A 100 -8.65 -14.58 0.74
C ILE A 100 -9.28 -13.47 -0.11
N GLY A 101 -8.92 -12.21 0.16
CA GLY A 101 -9.26 -11.05 -0.64
C GLY A 101 -10.42 -10.20 -0.12
N GLY A 102 -10.98 -9.26 -0.88
CA GLY A 102 -10.61 -8.87 -2.25
C GLY A 102 -9.48 -7.83 -2.30
N GLU A 103 -9.37 -7.11 -3.41
CA GLU A 103 -8.26 -6.18 -3.72
C GLU A 103 -7.84 -5.28 -2.55
N GLU A 104 -8.79 -4.60 -1.89
CA GLU A 104 -8.45 -3.68 -0.80
C GLU A 104 -7.89 -4.43 0.43
N VAL A 105 -8.36 -5.65 0.71
CA VAL A 105 -7.86 -6.49 1.81
C VAL A 105 -6.50 -7.08 1.46
N TYR A 106 -6.32 -7.56 0.23
CA TYR A 106 -5.01 -7.99 -0.25
C TYR A 106 -3.98 -6.87 -0.15
N ARG A 107 -4.28 -5.68 -0.67
CA ARG A 107 -3.35 -4.53 -0.62
C ARG A 107 -2.93 -4.17 0.81
N GLN A 108 -3.84 -4.31 1.77
CA GLN A 108 -3.58 -3.99 3.18
C GLN A 108 -2.83 -5.09 3.95
N LEU A 109 -3.12 -6.37 3.68
CA LEU A 109 -2.59 -7.49 4.46
C LEU A 109 -1.41 -8.21 3.80
N LEU A 110 -1.24 -8.11 2.48
CA LEU A 110 -0.12 -8.70 1.75
C LEU A 110 1.26 -8.31 2.31
N PRO A 111 1.50 -7.07 2.83
CA PRO A 111 2.74 -6.72 3.50
C PRO A 111 3.10 -7.59 4.72
N PHE A 112 2.14 -8.28 5.31
CA PHE A 112 2.32 -9.15 6.48
C PHE A 112 2.32 -10.64 6.10
N CYS A 113 2.01 -10.97 4.85
CA CYS A 113 2.01 -12.36 4.38
C CYS A 113 3.44 -12.86 4.14
N MET A 114 3.72 -14.10 4.54
CA MET A 114 4.99 -14.79 4.25
C MET A 114 4.93 -15.58 2.94
N VAL A 115 3.75 -16.08 2.60
CA VAL A 115 3.49 -16.94 1.44
C VAL A 115 2.28 -16.40 0.68
N ALA A 116 2.30 -16.49 -0.64
CA ALA A 116 1.13 -16.29 -1.48
C ALA A 116 0.96 -17.51 -2.40
N GLU A 117 -0.15 -18.22 -2.24
CA GLU A 117 -0.56 -19.32 -3.08
C GLU A 117 -1.40 -18.80 -4.24
N VAL A 118 -0.78 -18.68 -5.40
CA VAL A 118 -1.36 -18.05 -6.59
C VAL A 118 -1.73 -19.12 -7.61
N THR A 119 -2.97 -19.09 -8.09
CA THR A 119 -3.37 -19.83 -9.30
C THR A 119 -3.29 -18.88 -10.48
N ARG A 120 -2.25 -19.00 -11.31
CA ARG A 120 -2.10 -18.21 -12.53
C ARG A 120 -2.90 -18.85 -13.65
N THR A 121 -3.86 -18.14 -14.21
CA THR A 121 -4.70 -18.61 -15.31
C THR A 121 -4.34 -17.83 -16.56
N HIS A 122 -3.94 -18.53 -17.61
CA HIS A 122 -3.47 -17.93 -18.86
C HIS A 122 -4.65 -17.41 -19.70
N CYS A 123 -5.15 -16.24 -19.32
CA CYS A 123 -6.23 -15.55 -20.02
C CYS A 123 -6.17 -14.04 -19.79
N LEU A 124 -6.78 -13.29 -20.70
CA LEU A 124 -7.09 -11.87 -20.54
C LEU A 124 -8.61 -11.70 -20.68
N ARG A 125 -9.25 -11.19 -19.64
CA ARG A 125 -10.70 -10.92 -19.56
C ARG A 125 -10.90 -9.57 -18.88
N LEU A 126 -12.10 -9.00 -18.99
CA LEU A 126 -12.42 -7.77 -18.27
C LEU A 126 -12.36 -8.03 -16.76
N ALA A 127 -11.59 -7.23 -16.04
CA ALA A 127 -11.49 -7.23 -14.60
C ALA A 127 -11.67 -5.80 -14.07
N ASP A 128 -12.42 -5.65 -12.98
CA ASP A 128 -12.56 -4.39 -12.25
C ASP A 128 -11.79 -4.41 -10.92
N THR A 129 -11.32 -5.60 -10.53
CA THR A 129 -10.66 -5.89 -9.27
C THR A 129 -9.37 -6.65 -9.57
N HIS A 130 -8.25 -6.19 -9.00
CA HIS A 130 -6.92 -6.73 -9.30
C HIS A 130 -6.15 -7.10 -8.03
N PHE A 131 -5.28 -8.10 -8.15
CA PHE A 131 -4.29 -8.44 -7.13
C PHE A 131 -2.96 -7.71 -7.42
N PRO A 132 -2.19 -7.29 -6.41
CA PRO A 132 -0.85 -6.72 -6.64
C PRO A 132 0.04 -7.68 -7.43
N ASN A 133 0.65 -7.20 -8.51
CA ASN A 133 1.49 -8.03 -9.38
C ASN A 133 2.78 -8.45 -8.65
N LEU A 134 2.88 -9.73 -8.25
CA LEU A 134 4.06 -10.27 -7.57
C LEU A 134 5.24 -10.54 -8.52
N ASP A 135 5.00 -10.66 -9.84
CA ASP A 135 6.11 -10.75 -10.81
C ASP A 135 6.89 -9.43 -10.88
N GLU A 136 6.26 -8.32 -10.47
CA GLU A 136 6.83 -6.97 -10.46
C GLU A 136 7.27 -6.51 -9.05
N ASP A 137 7.03 -7.33 -8.01
CA ASP A 137 7.38 -7.05 -6.62
C ASP A 137 8.62 -7.84 -6.21
N ASP A 138 9.76 -7.12 -6.14
CA ASP A 138 11.08 -7.67 -5.81
C ASP A 138 11.14 -8.28 -4.38
N ALA A 139 10.12 -8.04 -3.53
CA ALA A 139 10.01 -8.67 -2.20
C ALA A 139 9.54 -10.14 -2.25
N TRP A 140 9.06 -10.61 -3.41
CA TRP A 140 8.55 -11.96 -3.61
C TRP A 140 9.40 -12.73 -4.61
N GLU A 141 9.57 -14.01 -4.33
CA GLU A 141 10.18 -14.95 -5.28
C GLU A 141 9.28 -16.16 -5.47
N VAL A 142 9.31 -16.73 -6.69
CA VAL A 142 8.65 -18.00 -6.98
C VAL A 142 9.42 -19.11 -6.27
N ALA A 143 8.79 -19.70 -5.25
CA ALA A 143 9.33 -20.80 -4.48
C ALA A 143 9.05 -22.16 -5.12
N ALA A 144 7.88 -22.29 -5.75
CA ALA A 144 7.43 -23.49 -6.43
C ALA A 144 6.44 -23.14 -7.53
N GLU A 145 6.43 -23.93 -8.60
CA GLU A 145 5.50 -23.82 -9.70
C GLU A 145 5.13 -25.23 -10.18
N SER A 146 3.84 -25.48 -10.39
CA SER A 146 3.37 -26.74 -10.97
C SER A 146 3.61 -26.78 -12.48
N GLU A 147 3.64 -27.99 -13.04
CA GLU A 147 3.45 -28.15 -14.49
C GLU A 147 2.12 -27.49 -14.94
N PRO A 148 2.04 -27.00 -16.18
CA PRO A 148 0.81 -26.45 -16.73
C PRO A 148 -0.28 -27.52 -16.81
N ALA A 149 -1.48 -27.14 -16.40
CA ALA A 149 -2.69 -27.96 -16.49
C ALA A 149 -3.79 -27.21 -17.24
N LEU A 150 -4.72 -27.96 -17.83
CA LEU A 150 -5.90 -27.39 -18.48
C LEU A 150 -7.13 -27.57 -17.59
N ILE A 151 -8.02 -26.59 -17.59
CA ILE A 151 -9.34 -26.71 -16.95
C ILE A 151 -10.13 -27.84 -17.61
N GLY A 152 -10.83 -28.63 -16.80
CA GLY A 152 -11.47 -29.89 -17.19
C GLY A 152 -12.53 -29.71 -18.29
N ALA A 153 -12.74 -30.76 -19.08
CA ALA A 153 -13.70 -30.73 -20.19
C ALA A 153 -15.17 -30.62 -19.74
N ASP A 154 -15.46 -30.83 -18.46
CA ASP A 154 -16.77 -30.72 -17.81
C ASP A 154 -16.99 -29.37 -17.09
N GLU A 155 -16.14 -28.38 -17.37
CA GLU A 155 -16.17 -27.04 -16.79
C GLU A 155 -16.46 -25.98 -17.86
N GLU A 156 -17.01 -24.83 -17.45
CA GLU A 156 -17.36 -23.74 -18.38
C GLU A 156 -16.12 -23.20 -19.12
N ASP A 157 -15.05 -22.97 -18.36
CA ASP A 157 -13.78 -22.43 -18.83
C ASP A 157 -12.79 -23.50 -19.31
N HIS A 158 -13.31 -24.63 -19.79
CA HIS A 158 -12.51 -25.75 -20.29
C HIS A 158 -11.39 -25.32 -21.25
N GLY A 159 -10.23 -25.99 -21.14
CA GLY A 159 -9.11 -25.78 -22.06
C GLY A 159 -8.26 -24.53 -21.81
N ILE A 160 -8.62 -23.68 -20.83
CA ILE A 160 -7.73 -22.61 -20.37
C ILE A 160 -6.61 -23.22 -19.54
N GLU A 161 -5.37 -22.81 -19.83
CA GLU A 161 -4.19 -23.25 -19.08
C GLU A 161 -4.12 -22.51 -17.73
N TYR A 162 -3.75 -23.23 -16.68
CA TYR A 162 -3.42 -22.65 -15.40
C TYR A 162 -2.22 -23.35 -14.74
N ARG A 163 -1.62 -22.66 -13.78
CA ARG A 163 -0.52 -23.15 -12.95
C ARG A 163 -0.75 -22.78 -11.50
N PHE A 164 -0.33 -23.65 -10.60
CA PHE A 164 -0.20 -23.33 -9.19
C PHE A 164 1.20 -22.81 -8.93
N VAL A 165 1.29 -21.57 -8.45
CA VAL A 165 2.55 -20.87 -8.17
C VAL A 165 2.55 -20.48 -6.70
N THR A 166 3.58 -20.91 -5.98
CA THR A 166 3.81 -20.49 -4.59
C THR A 166 4.86 -19.40 -4.61
N TYR A 167 4.47 -18.19 -4.22
CA TYR A 167 5.41 -17.11 -3.93
C TYR A 167 5.74 -17.12 -2.45
N ARG A 168 6.99 -16.82 -2.12
CA ARG A 168 7.42 -16.60 -0.74
C ARG A 168 8.17 -15.29 -0.64
N ARG A 169 8.12 -14.68 0.54
CA ARG A 169 9.12 -13.69 0.91
C ARG A 169 10.37 -14.42 1.35
N PRO A 170 11.56 -14.06 0.84
CA PRO A 170 12.80 -14.51 1.44
C PRO A 170 12.76 -14.16 2.92
N ALA A 171 13.04 -15.12 3.80
CA ALA A 171 13.29 -14.77 5.19
C ALA A 171 14.42 -13.74 5.18
N ALA A 172 14.25 -12.61 5.87
CA ALA A 172 15.42 -11.86 6.30
C ALA A 172 16.30 -12.89 7.01
N ALA A 173 17.56 -13.03 6.58
CA ALA A 173 18.47 -13.94 7.26
C ALA A 173 18.45 -13.56 8.74
N ASP A 174 17.84 -14.41 9.57
CA ASP A 174 17.85 -14.23 11.00
C ASP A 174 19.34 -14.23 11.40
N GLU A 175 19.87 -13.07 11.80
CA GLU A 175 21.16 -13.00 12.47
C GLU A 175 20.96 -13.64 13.85
N GLU A 176 21.05 -14.97 13.90
CA GLU A 176 21.16 -15.73 15.14
C GLU A 176 22.46 -15.33 15.85
N GLU A 177 22.34 -14.62 16.98
CA GLU A 177 23.40 -14.48 17.97
C GLU A 177 23.74 -15.85 18.56
N ASP A 178 24.70 -16.56 17.97
CA ASP A 178 25.34 -17.70 18.62
C ASP A 178 26.61 -17.27 19.36
N ALA A 179 26.53 -17.31 20.69
CA ALA A 179 27.66 -17.11 21.59
C ALA A 179 28.59 -18.34 21.54
N GLY A 180 29.53 -18.34 20.59
CA GLY A 180 30.52 -19.40 20.42
C GLY A 180 31.94 -18.87 20.20
N SER A 181 32.84 -19.21 21.10
CA SER A 181 34.22 -18.75 21.23
C SER A 181 35.16 -18.94 20.03
N ALA A 182 36.04 -17.93 19.88
CA ALA A 182 37.47 -17.97 19.52
C ALA A 182 37.90 -17.97 18.03
N SER A 183 38.61 -16.87 17.69
CA SER A 183 39.69 -16.66 16.68
C SER A 183 39.40 -17.15 15.26
N ASP A 184 39.36 -16.31 14.22
CA ASP A 184 40.45 -15.47 13.71
C ASP A 184 39.92 -14.64 12.52
N GLY A 185 40.51 -13.46 12.26
CA GLY A 185 40.46 -12.80 10.94
C GLY A 185 39.23 -11.93 10.63
N GLN A 186 39.09 -10.81 11.34
CA GLN A 186 38.10 -9.77 11.04
C GLN A 186 38.42 -9.06 9.70
N GLN A 187 37.61 -9.32 8.67
CA GLN A 187 37.26 -8.30 7.67
C GLN A 187 35.95 -7.66 8.13
N ALA A 188 35.98 -6.36 8.40
CA ALA A 188 34.81 -5.60 8.80
C ALA A 188 33.78 -5.58 7.67
N THR A 189 32.65 -6.26 7.85
CA THR A 189 31.45 -6.05 7.05
C THR A 189 30.83 -4.73 7.51
N GLU A 190 30.83 -3.72 6.63
CA GLU A 190 30.16 -2.44 6.88
C GLU A 190 28.67 -2.71 7.20
N SER A 191 28.14 -2.12 8.27
CA SER A 191 26.70 -2.07 8.54
C SER A 191 25.96 -1.59 7.28
N PRO A 192 24.77 -2.14 6.96
CA PRO A 192 24.01 -1.70 5.80
C PRO A 192 23.82 -0.18 5.85
N LYS A 193 24.29 0.50 4.81
CA LYS A 193 24.22 1.97 4.73
C LYS A 193 22.75 2.36 4.65
N ARG A 194 22.33 3.30 5.50
CA ARG A 194 21.00 3.91 5.48
C ARG A 194 20.67 4.38 4.05
N PRO A 195 19.50 4.01 3.50
CA PRO A 195 19.08 4.43 2.16
C PRO A 195 19.15 5.94 1.99
N GLN A 196 19.71 6.38 0.86
CA GLN A 196 19.86 7.80 0.55
C GLN A 196 18.64 8.29 -0.20
N ILE A 197 17.65 8.79 0.53
CA ILE A 197 16.42 9.33 -0.05
C ILE A 197 16.44 10.86 -0.12
N ARG A 198 15.47 11.40 -0.87
CA ARG A 198 15.17 12.84 -0.95
C ARG A 198 13.70 13.00 -0.67
N THR A 199 13.37 13.86 0.28
CA THR A 199 12.02 14.03 0.78
C THR A 199 11.60 15.49 0.66
N MET A 200 10.41 15.75 0.13
CA MET A 200 9.77 17.07 0.17
C MET A 200 8.67 17.05 1.21
N ILE A 201 8.73 17.92 2.22
CA ILE A 201 7.64 18.12 3.17
C ILE A 201 6.84 19.37 2.80
N LEU A 202 5.65 19.16 2.27
CA LEU A 202 4.64 20.20 2.09
C LEU A 202 3.93 20.41 3.42
N TYR A 203 3.98 21.63 3.96
CA TYR A 203 3.41 21.89 5.27
C TYR A 203 2.58 23.15 5.38
N ARG A 204 1.69 23.19 6.37
CA ARG A 204 1.04 24.41 6.84
C ARG A 204 0.95 24.43 8.37
N SER A 205 1.33 25.56 8.96
CA SER A 205 1.29 25.76 10.41
C SER A 205 0.59 27.08 10.77
N LYS A 206 -0.64 27.03 11.28
CA LYS A 206 -1.43 28.22 11.65
C LYS A 206 -1.50 28.49 13.16
N HIS A 207 -1.56 27.45 13.98
CA HIS A 207 -1.74 27.58 15.43
C HIS A 207 -0.43 27.30 16.17
N HIS A 208 0.03 28.30 16.92
CA HIS A 208 1.19 28.24 17.84
C HIS A 208 2.52 27.72 17.24
N GLY A 209 2.61 27.59 15.92
CA GLY A 209 3.82 27.08 15.25
C GLY A 209 4.05 25.58 15.44
N ASN A 210 3.08 24.82 15.95
CA ASN A 210 3.27 23.40 16.33
C ASN A 210 3.82 22.56 15.17
N THR A 211 3.13 22.56 14.02
CA THR A 211 3.55 21.80 12.84
C THR A 211 4.89 22.28 12.30
N LYS A 212 5.12 23.60 12.28
CA LYS A 212 6.41 24.15 11.85
C LYS A 212 7.54 23.65 12.76
N LYS A 213 7.32 23.59 14.06
CA LYS A 213 8.31 23.13 15.03
C LYS A 213 8.79 21.70 14.74
N ILE A 214 7.87 20.77 14.47
CA ILE A 214 8.24 19.38 14.16
C ILE A 214 8.87 19.25 12.77
N VAL A 215 8.39 20.00 11.77
CA VAL A 215 8.97 20.01 10.42
C VAL A 215 10.40 20.54 10.43
N ASP A 216 10.64 21.67 11.12
CA ASP A 216 11.97 22.26 11.27
C ASP A 216 12.93 21.31 12.00
N ALA A 217 12.44 20.62 13.04
CA ALA A 217 13.23 19.66 13.79
C ALA A 217 13.62 18.46 12.93
N LEU A 218 12.69 17.92 12.14
CA LEU A 218 12.95 16.81 11.25
C LEU A 218 13.95 17.19 10.13
N ALA A 219 13.73 18.34 9.48
CA ALA A 219 14.65 18.83 8.45
C ALA A 219 16.07 19.11 9.00
N LYS A 220 16.17 19.56 10.26
CA LYS A 220 17.45 19.74 10.95
C LYS A 220 18.13 18.40 11.28
N ALA A 221 17.36 17.35 11.59
CA ALA A 221 17.88 16.03 11.89
C ALA A 221 18.44 15.32 10.64
N PHE A 222 17.86 15.60 9.46
CA PHE A 222 18.25 14.98 8.18
C PHE A 222 18.66 16.04 7.14
N PRO A 223 19.78 16.77 7.37
CA PRO A 223 20.20 17.86 6.50
C PRO A 223 20.58 17.34 5.10
N GLY A 224 20.04 17.98 4.06
CA GLY A 224 20.30 17.61 2.66
C GLY A 224 19.41 16.49 2.12
N GLU A 225 18.70 15.78 3.00
CA GLU A 225 17.70 14.77 2.63
C GLU A 225 16.29 15.38 2.54
N ILE A 226 15.96 16.27 3.48
CA ILE A 226 14.61 16.84 3.61
C ILE A 226 14.62 18.30 3.17
N ASP A 227 13.82 18.60 2.15
CA ASP A 227 13.41 19.95 1.80
C ASP A 227 12.00 20.21 2.33
N THR A 228 11.69 21.48 2.62
CA THR A 228 10.40 21.86 3.21
C THR A 228 9.79 23.04 2.47
N LEU A 229 8.47 23.02 2.29
CA LEU A 229 7.72 24.12 1.66
C LEU A 229 6.46 24.45 2.48
N ASP A 230 6.41 25.67 3.04
CA ASP A 230 5.13 26.21 3.57
C ASP A 230 4.22 26.55 2.39
N VAL A 231 3.13 25.81 2.25
CA VAL A 231 2.18 25.97 1.14
C VAL A 231 1.48 27.34 1.13
N ALA A 232 1.60 28.12 2.20
CA ALA A 232 1.17 29.52 2.21
C ALA A 232 1.91 30.38 1.17
N ALA A 233 3.13 29.98 0.77
CA ALA A 233 3.91 30.65 -0.26
C ALA A 233 3.52 30.26 -1.70
N VAL A 234 2.70 29.21 -1.87
CA VAL A 234 2.32 28.70 -3.19
C VAL A 234 1.16 29.52 -3.76
N ASP A 235 1.29 29.94 -5.03
CA ASP A 235 0.25 30.71 -5.72
C ASP A 235 -1.10 29.96 -5.71
N LYS A 236 -2.16 30.70 -5.41
CA LYS A 236 -3.52 30.19 -5.42
C LYS A 236 -4.00 29.84 -6.83
N LYS A 237 -3.53 30.57 -7.84
CA LYS A 237 -3.89 30.35 -9.25
C LYS A 237 -3.08 29.24 -9.91
N ASN A 238 -1.88 28.97 -9.40
CA ASN A 238 -1.04 27.86 -9.84
C ASN A 238 -0.58 27.03 -8.64
N PRO A 239 -1.44 26.13 -8.12
CA PRO A 239 -1.14 25.34 -6.92
C PRO A 239 -0.05 24.29 -7.10
N LYS A 240 0.32 23.96 -8.34
CA LYS A 240 1.14 22.79 -8.64
C LYS A 240 2.59 23.03 -8.24
N VAL A 241 3.13 22.11 -7.45
CA VAL A 241 4.53 22.01 -7.07
C VAL A 241 5.14 20.83 -7.83
N ASP A 242 6.36 21.00 -8.34
CA ASP A 242 7.11 19.90 -8.93
C ASP A 242 7.70 19.01 -7.83
N LEU A 243 7.17 17.77 -7.76
CA LEU A 243 7.58 16.77 -6.79
C LEU A 243 8.48 15.67 -7.41
N SER A 244 8.72 15.73 -8.72
CA SER A 244 9.53 14.74 -9.45
C SER A 244 10.98 14.57 -8.98
N PRO A 245 11.62 15.51 -8.26
CA PRO A 245 12.95 15.29 -7.68
C PRO A 245 12.96 14.46 -6.38
N TYR A 246 11.81 14.12 -5.82
CA TYR A 246 11.70 13.55 -4.48
C TYR A 246 11.20 12.10 -4.53
N HIS A 247 11.83 11.25 -3.73
CA HIS A 247 11.45 9.84 -3.56
C HIS A 247 10.20 9.71 -2.69
N LEU A 248 10.09 10.61 -1.71
CA LEU A 248 9.07 10.59 -0.67
C LEU A 248 8.48 11.99 -0.45
N ILE A 249 7.17 12.06 -0.21
CA ILE A 249 6.45 13.32 0.01
C ILE A 249 5.81 13.30 1.39
N GLY A 250 6.21 14.23 2.25
CA GLY A 250 5.59 14.45 3.56
C GLY A 250 4.48 15.49 3.49
N ILE A 251 3.31 15.18 4.05
CA ILE A 251 2.20 16.11 4.19
C ILE A 251 2.05 16.46 5.68
N ALA A 252 2.43 17.69 6.05
CA ALA A 252 2.46 18.11 7.44
C ALA A 252 1.42 19.19 7.77
N SER A 253 0.49 18.91 8.68
CA SER A 253 -0.59 19.83 9.03
C SER A 253 -0.95 19.81 10.50
N GLY A 254 -1.45 20.94 11.00
CA GLY A 254 -2.31 20.91 12.19
C GLY A 254 -3.69 20.37 11.81
N ILE A 255 -4.41 19.79 12.76
CA ILE A 255 -5.79 19.36 12.53
C ILE A 255 -6.76 20.46 12.96
N TYR A 256 -7.58 20.94 12.03
CA TYR A 256 -8.53 22.03 12.22
C TYR A 256 -9.94 21.48 12.03
N MET A 257 -10.71 21.39 13.11
CA MET A 257 -12.08 20.81 13.07
C MET A 257 -12.13 19.38 12.49
N GLY A 258 -11.06 18.60 12.67
CA GLY A 258 -10.98 17.22 12.18
C GLY A 258 -10.45 17.07 10.75
N GLU A 259 -10.06 18.16 10.10
CA GLU A 259 -9.50 18.17 8.75
C GLU A 259 -8.11 18.80 8.70
N ILE A 260 -7.35 18.52 7.63
CA ILE A 260 -6.11 19.23 7.33
C ILE A 260 -6.35 20.65 6.81
N ASP A 261 -5.30 21.45 6.75
CA ASP A 261 -5.40 22.79 6.17
C ASP A 261 -5.87 22.79 4.70
N LYS A 262 -6.82 23.68 4.36
CA LYS A 262 -7.37 23.78 3.00
C LYS A 262 -6.37 24.21 1.93
N ASP A 263 -5.42 25.10 2.25
CA ASP A 263 -4.39 25.48 1.29
C ASP A 263 -3.43 24.32 1.04
N LEU A 264 -3.13 23.52 2.08
CA LEU A 264 -2.34 22.29 1.95
C LEU A 264 -3.06 21.23 1.12
N ALA A 265 -4.34 20.97 1.40
CA ALA A 265 -5.16 20.03 0.63
C ALA A 265 -5.21 20.42 -0.86
N ARG A 266 -5.40 21.71 -1.17
CA ARG A 266 -5.40 22.24 -2.54
C ARG A 266 -4.06 22.00 -3.25
N VAL A 267 -2.94 22.30 -2.60
CA VAL A 267 -1.60 22.10 -3.19
C VAL A 267 -1.31 20.61 -3.36
N MET A 268 -1.66 19.78 -2.38
CA MET A 268 -1.51 18.33 -2.44
C MET A 268 -2.28 17.74 -3.64
N GLN A 269 -3.57 18.05 -3.77
CA GLN A 269 -4.42 17.59 -4.89
C GLN A 269 -3.89 17.97 -6.27
N ALA A 270 -3.17 19.11 -6.38
CA ALA A 270 -2.63 19.59 -7.64
C ALA A 270 -1.23 19.04 -7.97
N SER A 271 -0.51 18.52 -6.97
CA SER A 271 0.93 18.23 -7.07
C SER A 271 1.25 16.75 -6.93
N VAL A 272 0.55 16.05 -6.03
CA VAL A 272 0.70 14.61 -5.83
C VAL A 272 -0.02 13.86 -6.95
N GLY A 273 0.62 12.83 -7.49
CA GLY A 273 0.08 12.05 -8.60
C GLY A 273 0.41 10.56 -8.53
N THR A 274 0.12 9.87 -9.62
CA THR A 274 0.22 8.41 -9.71
C THR A 274 1.61 7.89 -9.32
N GLY A 275 1.64 6.95 -8.38
CA GLY A 275 2.86 6.28 -7.93
C GLY A 275 3.74 7.10 -6.99
N ASP A 276 3.34 8.32 -6.63
CA ASP A 276 4.03 9.07 -5.57
C ASP A 276 3.83 8.41 -4.21
N PHE A 277 4.88 8.40 -3.38
CA PHE A 277 4.82 7.86 -2.03
C PHE A 277 4.66 8.98 -1.02
N VAL A 278 3.65 8.84 -0.16
CA VAL A 278 3.20 9.90 0.73
C VAL A 278 3.17 9.40 2.18
N PHE A 279 3.66 10.22 3.10
CA PHE A 279 3.45 10.06 4.53
C PHE A 279 2.85 11.32 5.15
N SER A 280 2.29 11.22 6.35
CA SER A 280 1.71 12.37 7.05
C SER A 280 2.37 12.67 8.40
N LEU A 281 2.49 13.96 8.72
CA LEU A 281 2.92 14.46 10.03
C LEU A 281 1.86 15.42 10.58
N LEU A 282 1.16 15.02 11.63
CA LEU A 282 -0.04 15.73 12.08
C LEU A 282 0.15 16.25 13.49
N THR A 283 -0.20 17.51 13.74
CA THR A 283 -0.30 18.05 15.11
C THR A 283 -1.74 18.23 15.52
N TYR A 284 -2.06 17.88 16.77
CA TYR A 284 -3.45 17.86 17.25
C TYR A 284 -3.60 18.34 18.69
N GLY A 285 -4.77 18.91 19.01
CA GLY A 285 -5.17 19.26 20.38
C GLY A 285 -5.70 18.03 21.13
N GLY A 286 -6.87 17.51 20.74
CA GLY A 286 -7.34 16.20 21.20
C GLY A 286 -6.66 15.07 20.44
N ALA A 287 -6.66 13.84 20.94
CA ALA A 287 -6.26 12.66 20.19
C ALA A 287 -7.46 12.07 19.42
N SER A 288 -7.23 11.52 18.22
CA SER A 288 -8.22 10.86 17.37
C SER A 288 -7.54 9.64 16.76
N LYS A 289 -8.35 8.59 16.54
CA LYS A 289 -7.88 7.35 15.93
C LYS A 289 -7.44 7.52 14.46
N TRP A 290 -7.84 8.60 13.78
CA TRP A 290 -7.53 8.77 12.35
C TRP A 290 -7.43 10.25 11.90
N TYR A 291 -6.29 10.88 12.14
CA TYR A 291 -6.04 12.25 11.66
C TYR A 291 -5.66 12.36 10.17
N GLY A 292 -5.16 11.27 9.56
CA GLY A 292 -4.72 11.27 8.16
C GLY A 292 -5.78 10.97 7.09
N LYS A 293 -7.07 10.92 7.43
CA LYS A 293 -8.14 10.43 6.52
C LYS A 293 -8.26 11.25 5.23
N ASP A 294 -8.07 12.56 5.33
CA ASP A 294 -8.20 13.45 4.19
C ASP A 294 -6.98 13.33 3.26
N ILE A 295 -5.80 13.09 3.85
CA ILE A 295 -4.56 12.85 3.11
C ILE A 295 -4.67 11.53 2.34
N ASP A 296 -5.06 10.45 3.01
CA ASP A 296 -5.31 9.16 2.38
C ASP A 296 -6.38 9.27 1.27
N GLY A 297 -7.48 9.98 1.53
CA GLY A 297 -8.50 10.26 0.52
C GLY A 297 -7.96 10.98 -0.72
N ILE A 298 -7.08 11.98 -0.54
CA ILE A 298 -6.42 12.69 -1.65
C ILE A 298 -5.43 11.76 -2.37
N CYS A 299 -4.64 10.96 -1.64
CA CYS A 299 -3.74 9.98 -2.24
C CYS A 299 -4.50 9.01 -3.15
N ARG A 300 -5.63 8.47 -2.69
CA ARG A 300 -6.49 7.60 -3.50
C ARG A 300 -7.02 8.29 -4.75
N ALA A 301 -7.50 9.53 -4.62
CA ALA A 301 -8.02 10.30 -5.74
C ALA A 301 -6.94 10.67 -6.78
N THR A 302 -5.67 10.70 -6.37
CA THR A 302 -4.50 11.02 -7.21
C THR A 302 -3.70 9.78 -7.61
N HIS A 303 -4.13 8.58 -7.20
CA HIS A 303 -3.42 7.31 -7.38
C HIS A 303 -2.00 7.28 -6.76
N ALA A 304 -1.79 8.04 -5.70
CA ALA A 304 -0.58 8.00 -4.89
C ALA A 304 -0.68 6.95 -3.77
N ASN A 305 0.48 6.48 -3.33
CA ASN A 305 0.66 5.48 -2.27
C ASN A 305 0.78 6.18 -0.92
N PHE A 306 -0.24 6.08 -0.07
CA PHE A 306 -0.14 6.53 1.32
C PHE A 306 0.49 5.43 2.17
N LEU A 307 1.68 5.69 2.71
CA LEU A 307 2.48 4.72 3.46
C LEU A 307 2.08 4.66 4.92
N ALA A 308 2.17 5.80 5.61
CA ALA A 308 2.00 5.87 7.05
C ALA A 308 1.78 7.31 7.52
N GLY A 309 1.35 7.46 8.78
CA GLY A 309 1.21 8.76 9.43
C GLY A 309 1.75 8.76 10.84
N HIS A 310 2.31 9.90 11.26
CA HIS A 310 2.73 10.14 12.62
C HIS A 310 1.98 11.34 13.20
N GLY A 311 1.55 11.22 14.45
CA GLY A 311 0.72 12.20 15.12
C GLY A 311 1.38 12.71 16.41
N CYS A 312 1.57 14.02 16.49
CA CYS A 312 2.20 14.69 17.62
C CYS A 312 1.19 15.58 18.37
N PRO A 313 1.11 15.51 19.70
CA PRO A 313 0.35 16.48 20.48
C PRO A 313 0.89 17.90 20.25
N GLY A 314 -0.01 18.85 19.97
CA GLY A 314 0.32 20.26 19.76
C GLY A 314 -0.43 21.15 20.73
N PHE A 315 0.21 22.23 21.17
CA PHE A 315 -0.43 23.21 22.04
C PHE A 315 -1.63 23.84 21.35
N ASP A 316 -2.80 23.68 21.96
CA ASP A 316 -4.08 24.15 21.42
C ASP A 316 -4.77 25.10 22.39
N THR A 317 -5.26 26.22 21.86
CA THR A 317 -6.04 27.20 22.62
C THR A 317 -7.36 27.51 21.92
N TRP A 318 -7.80 26.65 21.00
CA TRP A 318 -9.03 26.86 20.24
C TRP A 318 -10.28 26.59 21.09
N GLY A 319 -11.32 27.39 20.91
CA GLY A 319 -12.61 27.22 21.59
C GLY A 319 -12.53 27.31 23.14
N PRO A 320 -13.24 26.44 23.88
CA PRO A 320 -13.33 26.51 25.35
C PRO A 320 -11.97 26.28 26.03
N PHE A 321 -11.00 25.66 25.35
CA PHE A 321 -9.66 25.42 25.89
C PHE A 321 -8.91 26.72 26.20
N LYS A 322 -9.25 27.83 25.54
CA LYS A 322 -8.66 29.14 25.87
C LYS A 322 -8.96 29.57 27.31
N LEU A 323 -10.11 29.18 27.85
CA LEU A 323 -10.56 29.53 29.21
C LEU A 323 -9.87 28.67 30.29
N THR A 324 -9.35 27.50 29.93
CA THR A 324 -8.66 26.57 30.84
C THR A 324 -7.13 26.62 30.71
N GLY A 325 -6.59 27.60 29.97
CA GLY A 325 -5.14 27.76 29.78
C GLY A 325 -4.53 26.97 28.62
N GLY A 326 -5.37 26.37 27.76
CA GLY A 326 -4.99 25.57 26.60
C GLY A 326 -4.81 24.08 26.90
N MET A 327 -4.83 23.26 25.85
CA MET A 327 -4.58 21.82 25.85
C MET A 327 -3.14 21.55 25.35
N ASN A 328 -2.48 20.50 25.87
CA ASN A 328 -1.11 20.12 25.52
C ASN A 328 -0.07 21.23 25.70
N LYS A 329 -0.16 21.98 26.80
CA LYS A 329 0.77 23.07 27.08
C LYS A 329 2.22 22.55 27.13
N GLY A 330 3.10 23.22 26.40
CA GLY A 330 4.51 22.85 26.28
C GLY A 330 4.81 21.82 25.17
N ARG A 331 3.79 21.30 24.47
CA ARG A 331 3.97 20.37 23.34
C ARG A 331 3.77 21.04 21.97
N PRO A 332 4.44 20.60 20.89
CA PRO A 332 5.41 19.51 20.83
C PRO A 332 6.64 19.79 21.70
N ASN A 333 7.08 18.84 22.52
CA ASN A 333 8.27 18.94 23.37
C ASN A 333 9.43 18.12 22.77
N ASP A 334 10.55 17.99 23.49
CA ASP A 334 11.74 17.30 22.97
C ASP A 334 11.52 15.78 22.83
N GLU A 335 10.68 15.18 23.66
CA GLU A 335 10.29 13.76 23.54
C GLU A 335 9.43 13.54 22.30
N ASP A 336 8.42 14.38 22.07
CA ASP A 336 7.57 14.33 20.88
C ASP A 336 8.40 14.46 19.59
N ILE A 337 9.43 15.32 19.62
CA ILE A 337 10.35 15.51 18.50
C ILE A 337 11.25 14.30 18.31
N ALA A 338 11.81 13.74 19.38
CA ALA A 338 12.67 12.56 19.29
C ALA A 338 11.92 11.34 18.75
N ASP A 339 10.68 11.12 19.20
CA ASP A 339 9.81 10.06 18.71
C ASP A 339 9.48 10.21 17.22
N MET A 340 9.14 11.42 16.77
CA MET A 340 8.90 11.70 15.35
C MET A 340 10.17 11.49 14.49
N ILE A 341 11.35 11.89 14.99
CA ILE A 341 12.63 11.67 14.27
C ILE A 341 12.89 10.16 14.13
N ALA A 342 12.74 9.40 15.21
CA ALA A 342 12.93 7.95 15.19
C ALA A 342 11.92 7.24 14.28
N TRP A 343 10.65 7.66 14.31
CA TRP A 343 9.61 7.15 13.43
C TRP A 343 9.94 7.39 11.95
N TYR A 344 10.37 8.60 11.60
CA TYR A 344 10.76 8.91 10.22
C TYR A 344 11.99 8.09 9.81
N ASP A 345 12.98 7.98 10.69
CA ASP A 345 14.17 7.18 10.42
C ASP A 345 13.83 5.72 10.13
N ASN A 346 12.94 5.13 10.93
CA ASN A 346 12.43 3.77 10.70
C ASN A 346 11.64 3.64 9.39
N LEU A 347 10.84 4.65 9.02
CA LEU A 347 10.15 4.67 7.74
C LEU A 347 11.16 4.64 6.58
N VAL A 348 12.24 5.42 6.66
CA VAL A 348 13.29 5.45 5.62
C VAL A 348 14.11 4.17 5.62
N GLN A 349 14.46 3.62 6.78
CA GLN A 349 15.19 2.35 6.84
C GLN A 349 14.35 1.18 6.31
N GLY A 350 13.06 1.14 6.62
CA GLY A 350 12.16 0.06 6.20
C GLY A 350 11.74 0.12 4.73
N TYR A 351 11.55 1.32 4.18
CA TYR A 351 11.03 1.49 2.81
C TYR A 351 12.01 2.14 1.83
N GLY A 352 13.16 2.63 2.29
CA GLY A 352 14.04 3.49 1.51
C GLY A 352 14.52 2.88 0.19
N ASP A 353 15.00 1.63 0.22
CA ASP A 353 15.45 0.94 -1.00
C ASP A 353 14.30 0.70 -2.00
N PRO A 354 13.13 0.17 -1.59
CA PRO A 354 11.96 0.12 -2.46
C PRO A 354 11.58 1.47 -3.08
N LEU A 355 11.63 2.55 -2.29
CA LEU A 355 11.30 3.91 -2.76
C LEU A 355 12.30 4.42 -3.81
N ILE A 356 13.60 4.18 -3.59
CA ILE A 356 14.66 4.53 -4.54
C ILE A 356 14.50 3.74 -5.85
N ASN A 357 14.24 2.45 -5.75
CA ASN A 357 14.06 1.59 -6.92
C ASN A 357 12.86 2.03 -7.76
N GLU A 358 11.71 2.29 -7.13
CA GLU A 358 10.51 2.73 -7.84
C GLU A 358 10.69 4.13 -8.45
N TYR A 359 11.38 5.04 -7.74
CA TYR A 359 11.74 6.35 -8.27
C TYR A 359 12.58 6.24 -9.55
N GLU A 360 13.63 5.41 -9.55
CA GLU A 360 14.49 5.20 -10.72
C GLU A 360 13.74 4.49 -11.86
N LYS A 361 12.86 3.53 -11.56
CA LYS A 361 11.97 2.89 -12.55
C LYS A 361 11.08 3.95 -13.23
N ARG A 362 10.42 4.83 -12.46
CA ARG A 362 9.57 5.91 -12.99
C ARG A 362 10.36 6.90 -13.84
N ARG A 363 11.57 7.30 -13.42
CA ARG A 363 12.44 8.19 -14.19
C ARG A 363 12.83 7.59 -15.54
N ARG A 364 13.19 6.30 -15.57
CA ARG A 364 13.50 5.58 -16.82
C ARG A 364 12.29 5.52 -17.74
N ARG A 365 11.10 5.25 -17.20
CA ARG A 365 9.84 5.24 -17.98
C ARG A 365 9.54 6.61 -18.57
N ALA A 366 9.60 7.67 -17.76
CA ALA A 366 9.33 9.02 -18.22
C ALA A 366 10.35 9.48 -19.29
N ALA A 367 11.62 9.11 -19.14
CA ALA A 367 12.65 9.36 -20.16
C ALA A 367 12.34 8.60 -21.47
N TRP A 368 11.95 7.33 -21.36
CA TRP A 368 11.57 6.50 -22.51
C TRP A 368 10.33 7.05 -23.23
N GLU A 369 9.28 7.45 -22.50
CA GLU A 369 8.06 8.04 -23.05
C GLU A 369 8.32 9.39 -23.74
N ALA A 370 9.23 10.20 -23.19
CA ALA A 370 9.65 11.45 -23.82
C ALA A 370 10.38 11.21 -25.16
N GLU A 371 11.13 10.11 -25.26
CA GLU A 371 11.81 9.67 -26.49
C GLU A 371 10.87 8.92 -27.47
N HIS A 372 9.80 8.30 -26.95
CA HIS A 372 8.83 7.49 -27.70
C HIS A 372 7.40 7.99 -27.48
N PRO A 373 7.07 9.23 -27.90
CA PRO A 373 5.75 9.78 -27.67
C PRO A 373 4.67 8.93 -28.36
N ASP A 374 3.61 8.63 -27.62
CA ASP A 374 2.51 7.80 -28.09
C ASP A 374 1.95 8.38 -29.40
N PRO A 375 1.81 7.58 -30.49
CA PRO A 375 1.34 8.10 -31.76
C PRO A 375 -0.01 8.77 -31.59
N THR A 376 -0.21 9.92 -32.23
CA THR A 376 -1.49 10.63 -32.13
C THR A 376 -2.63 9.72 -32.58
N MET A 377 -3.86 10.00 -32.15
CA MET A 377 -5.04 9.24 -32.59
C MET A 377 -5.12 9.17 -34.13
N MET A 378 -4.64 10.19 -34.83
CA MET A 378 -4.52 10.22 -36.29
C MET A 378 -3.45 9.27 -36.84
N ASP A 379 -2.33 9.08 -36.13
CA ASP A 379 -1.29 8.12 -36.49
C ASP A 379 -1.76 6.69 -36.24
N LYS A 380 -2.46 6.45 -35.13
CA LYS A 380 -3.12 5.16 -34.82
C LYS A 380 -4.15 4.80 -35.91
N LEU A 381 -5.01 5.74 -36.31
CA LEU A 381 -5.98 5.54 -37.40
C LEU A 381 -5.33 5.27 -38.76
N LYS A 382 -4.26 6.00 -39.11
CA LYS A 382 -3.50 5.77 -40.36
C LYS A 382 -2.84 4.39 -40.36
N ASN A 383 -2.28 3.96 -39.24
CA ASN A 383 -1.65 2.64 -39.11
C ASN A 383 -2.69 1.50 -39.22
N THR A 384 -3.85 1.65 -38.59
CA THR A 384 -4.98 0.72 -38.72
C THR A 384 -5.52 0.66 -40.16
N GLY A 385 -5.68 1.81 -40.82
CA GLY A 385 -6.06 1.87 -42.24
C GLY A 385 -5.04 1.18 -43.15
N ARG A 386 -3.74 1.38 -42.91
CA ARG A 386 -2.67 0.73 -43.68
C ARG A 386 -2.68 -0.80 -43.49
N HIS A 387 -3.05 -1.29 -42.31
CA HIS A 387 -3.19 -2.72 -42.03
C HIS A 387 -4.44 -3.35 -42.66
N LEU A 388 -5.58 -2.65 -42.62
CA LEU A 388 -6.85 -3.11 -43.20
C LEU A 388 -6.86 -3.08 -44.74
N PHE A 389 -6.24 -2.06 -45.34
CA PHE A 389 -6.25 -1.87 -46.80
C PHE A 389 -4.97 -2.34 -47.51
N GLY A 390 -3.88 -2.59 -46.79
CA GLY A 390 -2.61 -3.06 -47.34
C GLY A 390 -2.58 -4.54 -47.73
N ARG A 391 -3.50 -5.37 -47.21
CA ARG A 391 -3.59 -6.81 -47.53
C ARG A 391 -4.25 -7.14 -48.87
N LYS A 392 -4.80 -6.15 -49.60
CA LYS A 392 -5.47 -6.37 -50.91
C LYS A 392 -4.55 -6.34 -52.14
N LYS A 393 -3.22 -6.28 -51.98
CA LYS A 393 -2.26 -6.33 -53.09
C LYS A 393 -1.24 -7.46 -52.94
N LYS A 394 -1.70 -8.70 -52.85
CA LYS A 394 -0.95 -9.91 -53.25
C LYS A 394 -1.97 -10.98 -53.68
N GLN A 395 -2.42 -10.88 -54.93
CA GLN A 395 -2.93 -11.99 -55.72
C GLN A 395 -2.16 -11.98 -57.04
#